data_AF-A0A6V7IDF3-F1
#
_entry.id   AF-A0A6V7IDF3-F1
#
_cell.length_a   1.000
_cell.length_b   1.000
_cell.length_c   1.000
_cell.angle_alpha   90.00
_cell.angle_beta   90.00
_cell.angle_gamma   90.00
#
_symmetry.space_group_name_H-M   'P 1'
#
loop_
_entity.id
_entity.type
_entity.pdbx_description
1 polymer ?
#
loop_
_entity_poly.entity_id
_entity_poly.type
_entity_poly.pdbx_seq_one_letter_code
_entity_poly.pdbx_strand_id
1 'polypeptide(L)'
;YMLADSGYDVWLGNARGNHYCRKHVRHSVLDKQFWMFSWHEIGIDDLPSMIDYVIEKTGSEKIFYAGHSQGTTSFFVMASERPEYNDKIKAMFAMAPVTYMQYMSSPFLRVLSQFGEVAS
;
A
#
# COMPACT_ATOMS: atom_id res chain seq x y z
N TYR A 1 13.31 -8.27 17.65
CA TYR A 1 12.74 -7.41 16.59
C TYR A 1 13.88 -6.91 15.70
N MET A 2 14.27 -7.60 14.63
CA MET A 2 15.57 -7.33 13.95
C MET A 2 15.79 -5.86 13.53
N LEU A 3 14.79 -5.19 12.95
CA LEU A 3 14.94 -3.78 12.53
C LEU A 3 14.96 -2.82 13.73
N ALA A 4 14.05 -2.97 14.69
CA ALA A 4 14.06 -2.12 15.89
C ALA A 4 15.30 -2.36 16.76
N ASP A 5 15.74 -3.61 16.90
CA ASP A 5 16.97 -3.98 17.62
C ASP A 5 18.22 -3.43 16.91
N SER A 6 18.14 -3.18 15.59
CA SER A 6 19.18 -2.52 14.80
C SER A 6 19.10 -0.98 14.84
N GLY A 7 18.20 -0.41 15.65
CA GLY A 7 18.08 1.03 15.86
C GLY A 7 17.16 1.77 14.88
N TYR A 8 16.36 1.06 14.07
CA TYR A 8 15.36 1.69 13.21
C TYR A 8 14.07 1.99 13.98
N ASP A 9 13.49 3.15 13.72
CA ASP A 9 12.11 3.45 14.10
C ASP A 9 11.14 2.78 13.12
N VAL A 10 10.35 1.81 13.59
CA VAL A 10 9.57 0.89 12.74
C VAL A 10 8.08 1.22 12.81
N TRP A 11 7.52 1.58 11.65
CA TRP A 11 6.11 1.89 11.47
C TRP A 11 5.41 0.81 10.64
N LEU A 12 4.26 0.32 11.12
CA LEU A 12 3.48 -0.73 10.45
C LEU A 12 2.16 -0.16 9.93
N GLY A 13 2.08 0.02 8.61
CA GLY A 13 0.90 0.54 7.94
C GLY A 13 -0.27 -0.46 7.90
N ASN A 14 -1.50 0.06 7.94
CA ASN A 14 -2.72 -0.74 7.81
C ASN A 14 -3.59 -0.15 6.69
N ALA A 15 -3.81 -0.94 5.64
CA ALA A 15 -4.66 -0.53 4.52
C ALA A 15 -6.15 -0.50 4.90
N ARG A 16 -6.92 0.40 4.27
CA ARG A 16 -8.37 0.52 4.43
C ARG A 16 -9.09 -0.83 4.24
N GLY A 17 -10.14 -1.05 5.03
CA GLY A 17 -10.97 -2.26 5.02
C GLY A 17 -10.41 -3.47 5.77
N ASN A 18 -9.14 -3.46 6.19
CA ASN A 18 -8.58 -4.51 7.03
C ASN A 18 -9.19 -4.50 8.45
N HIS A 19 -8.86 -5.48 9.30
CA HIS A 19 -9.43 -5.59 10.64
C HIS A 19 -9.28 -4.31 11.50
N TYR A 20 -8.18 -3.57 11.31
CA TYR A 20 -7.84 -2.38 12.08
C TYR A 20 -8.31 -1.06 11.44
N CYS A 21 -8.59 -1.05 10.12
CA CYS A 21 -8.94 0.15 9.35
C CYS A 21 -10.36 0.07 8.76
N ARG A 22 -11.38 -0.05 9.62
CA ARG A 22 -12.80 -0.16 9.24
C ARG A 22 -13.69 1.03 9.66
N LYS A 23 -13.11 2.22 9.74
CA LYS A 23 -13.83 3.46 10.06
C LYS A 23 -13.76 4.41 8.88
N HIS A 24 -14.88 5.05 8.54
CA HIS A 24 -14.97 6.03 7.48
C HIS A 24 -15.87 7.18 7.92
N VAL A 25 -15.57 8.41 7.49
CA VAL A 25 -16.24 9.63 7.98
C VAL A 25 -17.71 9.69 7.55
N ARG A 26 -18.04 9.14 6.37
CA ARG A 26 -19.38 9.25 5.75
C ARG A 26 -20.14 7.93 5.59
N HIS A 27 -19.45 6.79 5.68
CA HIS A 27 -20.00 5.49 5.29
C HIS A 27 -19.72 4.47 6.40
N SER A 28 -20.70 3.62 6.66
CA SER A 28 -20.58 2.46 7.54
C SER A 28 -19.99 1.28 6.75
N VAL A 29 -19.42 0.30 7.45
CA VAL A 29 -19.02 -1.00 6.86
C VAL A 29 -20.17 -1.78 6.24
N LEU A 30 -21.43 -1.38 6.52
CA LEU A 30 -22.62 -1.96 5.90
C LEU A 30 -22.93 -1.32 4.53
N ASP A 31 -22.38 -0.14 4.25
CA ASP A 31 -22.59 0.55 2.97
C ASP A 31 -21.68 -0.04 1.90
N LYS A 32 -22.22 -0.29 0.70
CA LYS A 32 -21.43 -0.79 -0.43
C LYS A 32 -20.27 0.15 -0.76
N GLN A 33 -20.51 1.46 -0.66
CA GLN A 33 -19.55 2.52 -0.93
C GLN A 33 -18.31 2.45 -0.04
N PHE A 34 -18.44 1.92 1.17
CA PHE A 34 -17.30 1.69 2.06
C PHE A 34 -16.26 0.75 1.44
N TRP A 35 -16.72 -0.23 0.67
CA TRP A 35 -15.89 -1.28 0.06
C TRP A 35 -15.56 -1.01 -1.41
N MET A 36 -15.94 0.16 -1.94
CA MET A 36 -15.63 0.54 -3.32
C MET A 36 -14.21 1.11 -3.41
N PHE A 37 -13.22 0.26 -3.14
CA PHE A 37 -11.81 0.56 -3.30
C PHE A 37 -11.05 -0.70 -3.75
N SER A 38 -9.86 -0.49 -4.28
CA SER A 38 -8.91 -1.52 -4.70
C SER A 38 -7.51 -1.18 -4.18
N TRP A 39 -6.50 -1.93 -4.64
CA TRP A 39 -5.10 -1.57 -4.39
C TRP A 39 -4.72 -0.19 -4.92
N HIS A 40 -5.49 0.34 -5.87
CA HIS A 40 -5.29 1.67 -6.44
C HIS A 40 -5.48 2.76 -5.37
N GLU A 41 -6.63 2.80 -4.70
CA GLU A 41 -6.93 3.78 -3.64
C GLU A 41 -6.00 3.64 -2.43
N ILE A 42 -5.52 2.42 -2.15
CA ILE A 42 -4.48 2.20 -1.15
C ILE A 42 -3.18 2.92 -1.57
N GLY A 43 -2.79 2.81 -2.84
CA GLY A 43 -1.63 3.50 -3.38
C GLY A 43 -1.79 5.02 -3.41
N ILE A 44 -2.94 5.52 -3.89
CA ILE A 44 -3.10 6.96 -4.10
C ILE A 44 -3.56 7.74 -2.86
N ASP A 45 -4.16 7.14 -1.83
CA ASP A 45 -4.49 7.91 -0.61
C ASP A 45 -3.93 7.31 0.68
N ASP A 46 -3.99 5.98 0.88
CA ASP A 46 -3.54 5.40 2.16
C ASP A 46 -2.03 5.57 2.35
N LEU A 47 -1.24 5.19 1.33
CA LEU A 47 0.22 5.31 1.39
C LEU A 47 0.68 6.76 1.58
N PRO A 48 0.23 7.74 0.76
CA PRO A 48 0.50 9.15 0.99
C PRO A 48 0.22 9.62 2.42
N SER A 49 -0.98 9.33 2.93
CA SER A 49 -1.40 9.76 4.27
C SER A 49 -0.54 9.14 5.37
N MET A 50 -0.17 7.87 5.24
CA MET A 50 0.71 7.19 6.18
C MET A 50 2.13 7.75 6.13
N ILE A 51 2.69 7.98 4.94
CA ILE A 51 4.04 8.52 4.77
C ILE A 51 4.13 9.93 5.38
N ASP A 52 3.17 10.80 5.07
CA ASP A 52 3.13 12.16 5.59
C ASP A 52 3.02 12.17 7.11
N TYR A 53 2.17 11.31 7.67
CA TYR A 53 2.05 11.18 9.13
C TYR A 53 3.38 10.76 9.78
N VAL A 54 4.07 9.77 9.22
CA VAL A 54 5.37 9.30 9.76
C VAL A 54 6.43 10.39 9.67
N ILE A 55 6.50 11.09 8.54
CA ILE A 55 7.44 12.21 8.34
C ILE A 55 7.16 13.34 9.33
N GLU A 56 5.89 13.75 9.47
CA GLU A 56 5.50 14.80 10.42
C GLU A 56 5.81 14.42 11.86
N LYS A 57 5.54 13.16 12.26
CA LYS A 57 5.77 12.69 13.63
C LYS A 57 7.23 12.50 13.98
N THR A 58 8.06 12.07 13.04
CA THR A 58 9.47 11.76 13.30
C THR A 58 10.39 12.93 12.97
N GLY A 59 9.95 13.89 12.15
CA GLY A 59 10.81 14.93 11.56
C GLY A 59 11.75 14.40 10.47
N SER A 60 11.57 13.15 10.03
CA SER A 60 12.41 12.54 8.99
C SER A 60 12.07 13.11 7.62
N GLU A 61 13.06 13.55 6.83
CA GLU A 61 12.80 14.02 5.45
C GLU A 61 12.38 12.89 4.51
N LYS A 62 12.91 11.68 4.72
CA LYS A 62 12.67 10.50 3.88
C LYS A 62 12.64 9.22 4.70
N ILE A 63 11.84 8.26 4.26
CA ILE A 63 11.71 6.93 4.91
C ILE A 63 12.20 5.79 4.02
N PHE A 64 12.50 4.65 4.62
CA PHE A 64 12.59 3.38 3.89
C PHE A 64 11.23 2.74 3.82
N TYR A 65 10.84 2.21 2.66
CA TYR A 65 9.61 1.45 2.51
C TYR A 65 9.94 -0.02 2.29
N ALA A 66 9.26 -0.91 3.01
CA ALA A 66 9.29 -2.35 2.75
C ALA A 66 7.88 -2.83 2.41
N GLY A 67 7.71 -3.36 1.20
CA GLY A 67 6.44 -3.88 0.70
C GLY A 67 6.49 -5.37 0.47
N HIS A 68 5.41 -6.07 0.79
CA HIS A 68 5.23 -7.48 0.47
C HIS A 68 3.97 -7.69 -0.38
N SER A 69 4.07 -8.49 -1.45
CA SER A 69 2.92 -8.85 -2.30
C SER A 69 2.13 -7.61 -2.74
N GLN A 70 0.84 -7.49 -2.42
CA GLN A 70 0.02 -6.31 -2.73
C GLN A 70 0.61 -4.98 -2.23
N GLY A 71 1.35 -4.98 -1.10
CA GLY A 71 2.03 -3.78 -0.62
C GLY A 71 3.07 -3.25 -1.61
N THR A 72 3.66 -4.11 -2.43
CA THR A 72 4.53 -3.69 -3.55
C THR A 72 3.70 -3.04 -4.67
N THR A 73 2.55 -3.63 -5.03
CA THR A 73 1.65 -3.09 -6.05
C THR A 73 1.16 -1.70 -5.68
N SER A 74 0.69 -1.51 -4.45
CA SER A 74 0.22 -0.20 -3.97
C SER A 74 1.36 0.82 -3.94
N PHE A 75 2.59 0.43 -3.59
CA PHE A 75 3.74 1.31 -3.69
C PHE A 75 4.01 1.74 -5.14
N PHE A 76 3.96 0.80 -6.10
CA PHE A 76 4.17 1.13 -7.51
C PHE A 76 3.08 2.07 -8.05
N VAL A 77 1.81 1.88 -7.68
CA VAL A 77 0.72 2.82 -8.01
C VAL A 77 1.03 4.21 -7.46
N MET A 78 1.39 4.31 -6.17
CA MET A 78 1.74 5.59 -5.56
C MET A 78 2.91 6.26 -6.30
N ALA A 79 3.97 5.50 -6.58
CA ALA A 79 5.17 6.02 -7.22
C ALA A 79 4.95 6.50 -8.66
N SER A 80 3.96 5.93 -9.37
CA SER A 80 3.59 6.35 -10.72
C SER A 80 2.57 7.50 -10.74
N GLU A 81 1.51 7.40 -9.95
CA GLU A 81 0.39 8.37 -9.94
C GLU A 81 0.68 9.61 -9.10
N ARG A 82 1.61 9.51 -8.13
CA ARG A 82 2.01 10.60 -7.22
C ARG A 82 3.54 10.71 -7.14
N PRO A 83 4.21 11.12 -8.24
CA PRO A 83 5.66 11.13 -8.33
C PRO A 83 6.34 12.01 -7.27
N GLU A 84 5.66 12.99 -6.69
CA GLU A 84 6.16 13.81 -5.59
C GLU A 84 6.46 13.01 -4.31
N TYR A 85 5.86 11.82 -4.14
CA TYR A 85 6.17 10.93 -3.03
C TYR A 85 7.48 10.16 -3.23
N ASN A 86 8.00 10.06 -4.46
CA ASN A 86 9.29 9.43 -4.70
C ASN A 86 10.42 10.17 -3.99
N ASP A 87 10.32 11.49 -3.85
CA ASP A 87 11.29 12.29 -3.11
C ASP A 87 11.30 12.02 -1.61
N LYS A 88 10.22 11.44 -1.06
CA LYS A 88 10.06 11.07 0.36
C LYS A 88 10.57 9.66 0.68
N ILE A 89 11.03 8.90 -0.33
CA ILE A 89 11.48 7.51 -0.17
C ILE A 89 13.00 7.42 -0.38
N LYS A 90 13.72 6.86 0.59
CA LYS A 90 15.17 6.58 0.47
C LYS A 90 15.43 5.35 -0.39
N ALA A 91 14.69 4.27 -0.13
CA ALA A 91 14.71 3.05 -0.91
C ALA A 91 13.43 2.24 -0.68
N MET A 92 13.07 1.44 -1.68
CA MET A 92 11.96 0.49 -1.66
C MET A 92 12.50 -0.94 -1.64
N PHE A 93 12.13 -1.71 -0.62
CA PHE A 93 12.41 -3.14 -0.51
C PHE A 93 11.15 -3.93 -0.90
N ALA A 94 11.10 -4.40 -2.14
CA ALA A 94 9.96 -5.14 -2.67
C ALA A 94 10.14 -6.67 -2.50
N MET A 95 9.37 -7.28 -1.61
CA MET A 95 9.37 -8.72 -1.34
C MET A 95 8.18 -9.39 -2.03
N ALA A 96 8.44 -10.42 -2.84
CA ALA A 96 7.43 -11.07 -3.68
C ALA A 96 6.59 -10.05 -4.50
N PRO A 97 7.23 -9.24 -5.37
CA PRO A 97 6.54 -8.16 -6.06
C PRO A 97 5.47 -8.66 -7.01
N VAL A 98 4.31 -7.99 -7.00
CA VAL A 98 3.20 -8.28 -7.93
C VAL A 98 2.98 -7.07 -8.82
N THR A 99 3.68 -7.02 -9.95
CA THR A 99 3.59 -5.94 -10.95
C THR A 99 2.85 -6.37 -12.20
N TYR A 100 3.11 -7.59 -12.68
CA TYR A 100 2.42 -8.19 -13.82
C TYR A 100 1.97 -9.59 -13.48
N MET A 101 0.68 -9.86 -13.66
CA MET A 101 0.09 -11.13 -13.25
C MET A 101 0.04 -12.21 -14.36
N GLN A 102 0.47 -11.87 -15.57
CA GLN A 102 0.20 -12.64 -16.80
C GLN A 102 0.81 -14.07 -16.83
N TYR A 103 1.86 -14.34 -16.06
CA TYR A 103 2.57 -15.63 -16.06
C TYR A 103 2.51 -16.38 -14.73
N MET A 104 1.63 -16.00 -13.80
CA MET A 104 1.53 -16.71 -12.53
C MET A 104 0.92 -18.09 -12.71
N SER A 105 1.62 -19.11 -12.23
CA SER A 105 1.20 -20.52 -12.27
C SER A 105 0.22 -20.91 -11.16
N SER A 106 0.06 -20.06 -10.13
CA SER A 106 -0.91 -20.27 -9.06
C SER A 106 -2.35 -20.07 -9.57
N PRO A 107 -3.24 -21.07 -9.45
CA PRO A 107 -4.63 -20.97 -9.90
C PRO A 107 -5.38 -19.77 -9.29
N PHE A 108 -5.12 -19.48 -8.00
CA PHE A 108 -5.74 -18.36 -7.29
C PHE A 108 -5.32 -17.00 -7.86
N LEU A 109 -4.05 -16.85 -8.21
CA LEU A 109 -3.51 -15.60 -8.74
C LEU A 109 -3.89 -15.39 -10.22
N ARG A 110 -4.12 -16.45 -11.00
CA ARG A 110 -4.71 -16.36 -12.36
C ARG A 110 -6.16 -15.91 -12.34
N VAL A 111 -6.93 -16.33 -11.33
CA VAL A 111 -8.30 -15.85 -11.15
C VAL A 111 -8.30 -14.37 -10.76
N LEU A 112 -7.41 -13.95 -9.86
CA LEU A 112 -7.27 -12.54 -9.49
C LEU A 112 -6.78 -11.64 -10.63
N SER A 113 -5.94 -12.15 -11.55
CA SER A 113 -5.50 -11.38 -12.71
C SER A 113 -6.63 -11.03 -13.68
N GLN A 114 -7.66 -11.88 -13.77
CA GLN A 114 -8.83 -11.65 -14.63
C GLN A 114 -9.78 -10.58 -14.08
N PHE A 115 -9.77 -10.33 -12.76
CA PHE A 115 -10.56 -9.25 -12.17
C PHE A 115 -9.96 -7.86 -12.41
N GLY A 116 -8.69 -7.76 -12.78
CA GLY A 116 -8.04 -6.49 -13.14
C GLY A 116 -8.44 -5.94 -14.51
N GLU A 117 -8.84 -6.80 -15.47
CA GLU A 117 -9.26 -6.39 -16.83
C GLU A 117 -10.68 -5.81 -16.90
N VAL A 118 -11.49 -5.95 -15.84
CA VAL A 118 -12.90 -5.50 -15.83
C VAL A 118 -13.06 -4.11 -15.21
N ALA A 119 -11.97 -3.47 -14.78
CA ALA A 119 -11.97 -2.16 -14.11
C ALA A 119 -11.05 -1.11 -14.78
N SER A 120 -10.74 -1.27 -16.05
CA SER A 120 -10.07 -0.25 -16.89
C SER A 120 -11.01 0.29 -17.96
#